data_AF-A0A3D5F9Z2-F1
#
_entry.id   AF-A0A3D5F9Z2-F1
#
_cell.length_a   1.000
_cell.length_b   1.000
_cell.length_c   1.000
_cell.angle_alpha   90.00
_cell.angle_beta   90.00
_cell.angle_gamma   90.00
#
_symmetry.space_group_name_H-M   'P 1'
#
loop_
_entity.id
_entity.type
_entity.pdbx_description
1 polymer ?
#
loop_
_entity_poly.entity_id
_entity_poly.type
_entity_poly.pdbx_seq_one_letter_code
_entity_poly.pdbx_strand_id
1 'polypeptide(L)'
;MLEPSSSTYFVSNVESINLSFDLIGLIIACGVLVAIFKFTPLLQSLSTLTKLKPKHIGVIVVSIWIIAFTTVILNSWTSYQVQNAIWANEAQVISGCITDHKTVKGNSREETFFVSGIKFRYNDYATERYFFANREHETFIQNGQCVTIVYLSKYGNGILKIDKV
;
A
#
# COMPACT_ATOMS: atom_id res chain seq x y z
N MET A 1 -16.82 -2.20 -5.77
CA MET A 1 -16.98 -3.39 -4.89
C MET A 1 -16.60 -3.09 -3.44
N LEU A 2 -15.65 -2.17 -3.19
CA LEU A 2 -15.24 -1.77 -1.85
C LEU A 2 -16.00 -0.53 -1.34
N GLU A 3 -17.29 -0.39 -1.66
CA GLU A 3 -18.09 0.68 -1.07
C GLU A 3 -18.50 0.30 0.35
N PRO A 4 -18.28 1.19 1.34
CA PRO A 4 -18.76 0.96 2.70
C PRO A 4 -20.29 1.00 2.74
N SER A 5 -20.86 0.11 3.55
CA SER A 5 -22.28 0.07 3.89
C SER A 5 -22.45 0.25 5.40
N SER A 6 -23.70 0.34 5.87
CA SER A 6 -24.01 0.41 7.31
C SER A 6 -23.55 -0.82 8.10
N SER A 7 -23.31 -1.95 7.42
CA SER A 7 -22.80 -3.18 8.03
C SER A 7 -21.29 -3.36 7.84
N THR A 8 -20.59 -2.42 7.20
CA THR A 8 -19.15 -2.56 6.97
C THR A 8 -18.39 -2.45 8.29
N TYR A 9 -17.64 -3.50 8.59
CA TYR A 9 -16.70 -3.52 9.69
C TYR A 9 -15.34 -2.97 9.27
N PHE A 10 -14.88 -3.35 8.09
CA PHE A 10 -13.60 -2.90 7.55
C PHE A 10 -13.70 -2.77 6.04
N VAL A 11 -13.01 -1.77 5.49
CA VAL A 11 -12.77 -1.63 4.06
C VAL A 11 -11.37 -1.09 3.83
N SER A 12 -10.64 -1.73 2.91
CA SER A 12 -9.30 -1.33 2.52
C SER A 12 -9.32 -0.01 1.76
N ASN A 13 -8.35 0.86 2.04
CA ASN A 13 -8.17 2.12 1.33
C ASN A 13 -7.37 1.94 0.02
N VAL A 14 -7.08 0.71 -0.41
CA VAL A 14 -6.18 0.44 -1.54
C VAL A 14 -6.63 1.10 -2.85
N GLU A 15 -7.94 1.24 -3.09
CA GLU A 15 -8.49 1.96 -4.25
C GLU A 15 -8.22 3.48 -4.19
N SER A 16 -8.04 4.04 -3.00
CA SER A 16 -7.75 5.47 -2.79
C SER A 16 -6.26 5.83 -2.88
N ILE A 17 -5.38 4.82 -2.94
CA ILE A 17 -3.93 5.06 -3.05
C ILE A 17 -3.64 5.64 -4.45
N ASN A 18 -3.31 6.92 -4.49
CA ASN A 18 -3.17 7.66 -5.74
C ASN A 18 -1.74 7.59 -6.29
N LEU A 19 -1.29 6.38 -6.63
CA LEU A 19 0.06 6.06 -7.12
C LEU A 19 0.47 6.87 -8.36
N SER A 20 -0.51 7.18 -9.21
CA SER A 20 -0.31 8.01 -10.40
C SER A 20 0.13 9.42 -10.05
N PHE A 21 -0.39 10.01 -8.95
CA PHE A 21 -0.03 11.36 -8.53
C PHE A 21 1.42 11.45 -8.05
N ASP A 22 1.91 10.45 -7.32
CA ASP A 22 3.30 10.45 -6.83
C ASP A 22 4.31 10.35 -7.99
N LEU A 23 4.04 9.47 -8.96
CA LEU A 23 4.90 9.32 -10.13
C LEU A 23 4.85 10.55 -11.04
N ILE A 24 3.67 11.11 -11.29
CA ILE A 24 3.52 12.35 -12.06
C ILE A 24 4.22 13.51 -11.35
N GLY A 25 4.07 13.61 -10.02
CA GLY A 25 4.74 14.60 -9.19
C GLY A 25 6.26 14.53 -9.31
N LEU A 26 6.84 13.33 -9.31
CA LEU A 26 8.28 13.13 -9.50
C LEU A 26 8.77 13.52 -10.90
N ILE A 27 7.97 13.26 -11.94
CA ILE A 27 8.27 13.69 -13.32
C ILE A 27 8.23 15.23 -13.43
N ILE A 28 7.21 15.86 -12.84
CA ILE A 28 7.10 17.32 -12.78
C ILE A 28 8.30 17.90 -12.01
N ALA A 29 8.64 17.34 -10.86
CA ALA A 29 9.79 17.76 -10.08
C ALA A 29 11.10 17.66 -10.88
N CYS A 30 11.28 16.59 -11.66
CA CYS A 30 12.42 16.45 -12.57
C CYS A 30 12.46 17.57 -13.61
N GLY A 31 11.32 17.85 -14.26
CA GLY A 31 11.20 18.92 -15.24
C GLY A 31 11.54 20.30 -14.65
N VAL A 32 11.02 20.61 -13.46
CA VAL A 32 11.33 21.85 -12.72
C VAL A 32 12.81 21.92 -12.40
N LEU A 33 13.41 20.82 -11.94
CA LEU A 33 14.81 20.76 -11.56
C LEU A 33 15.73 20.99 -12.77
N VAL A 34 15.42 20.39 -13.92
CA VAL A 34 16.10 20.65 -15.20
C VAL A 34 15.94 22.11 -15.62
N ALA A 35 14.74 22.68 -15.49
CA ALA A 35 14.49 24.08 -15.81
C ALA A 35 15.31 25.03 -14.92
N ILE A 36 15.37 24.79 -13.61
CA ILE A 36 16.20 25.56 -12.69
C ILE A 36 17.67 25.51 -13.12
N PHE A 37 18.19 24.32 -13.42
CA PHE A 37 19.58 24.15 -13.84
C PHE A 37 19.91 24.80 -15.19
N LYS A 38 18.93 24.87 -16.11
CA LYS A 38 19.11 25.46 -17.43
C LYS A 38 18.94 26.98 -17.44
N PHE A 39 17.98 27.50 -16.68
CA PHE A 39 17.55 28.90 -16.75
C PHE A 39 18.05 29.76 -15.59
N THR A 40 18.73 29.18 -14.60
CA THR A 40 19.28 29.94 -13.46
C THR A 40 20.77 29.66 -13.26
N PRO A 41 21.52 30.60 -12.64
CA PRO A 41 22.94 30.39 -12.33
C PRO A 41 23.16 29.44 -11.15
N LEU A 42 22.12 28.81 -10.61
CA LEU A 42 22.18 27.99 -9.39
C LEU A 42 23.25 26.90 -9.44
N LEU A 43 23.44 26.27 -10.60
CA LEU A 43 24.46 25.23 -10.79
C LEU A 43 25.90 25.79 -10.73
N GLN A 44 26.09 27.02 -11.19
CA GLN A 44 27.36 27.75 -11.07
C GLN A 44 27.58 28.23 -9.63
N SER A 45 26.55 28.74 -8.95
CA SER A 45 26.63 29.12 -7.54
C SER A 45 26.93 27.93 -6.63
N LEU A 46 26.34 26.77 -6.89
CA LEU A 46 26.68 25.54 -6.15
C LEU A 46 28.11 25.07 -6.46
N SER A 47 28.57 25.23 -7.71
CA SER A 47 29.94 24.92 -8.10
C SER A 47 30.97 25.77 -7.35
N THR A 48 30.72 27.07 -7.17
CA THR A 48 31.64 27.94 -6.43
C THR A 48 31.66 27.62 -4.94
N LEU A 49 30.49 27.34 -4.34
CA LEU A 49 30.36 26.98 -2.93
C LEU A 49 31.05 25.65 -2.60
N THR A 50 30.82 24.62 -3.42
CA THR A 50 31.31 23.25 -3.18
C THR A 50 32.69 22.99 -3.78
N LYS A 51 33.22 23.91 -4.59
CA LYS A 51 34.43 23.75 -5.40
C LYS A 51 34.37 22.54 -6.36
N LEU A 52 33.19 22.01 -6.64
CA LEU A 52 32.97 20.92 -7.59
C LEU A 52 32.68 21.48 -8.98
N LYS A 53 33.08 20.76 -10.04
CA LYS A 53 32.69 21.13 -11.40
C LYS A 53 31.17 20.97 -11.56
N PRO A 54 30.49 21.88 -12.28
CA PRO A 54 29.05 21.81 -12.58
C PRO A 54 28.56 20.41 -12.99
N LYS A 55 29.31 19.73 -13.87
CA LYS A 55 28.98 18.38 -14.33
C LYS A 55 28.84 17.34 -13.20
N HIS A 56 29.65 17.41 -12.16
CA HIS A 56 29.61 16.44 -11.06
C HIS A 56 28.41 16.69 -10.15
N ILE A 57 28.04 17.96 -9.94
CA ILE A 57 26.83 18.34 -9.20
C ILE A 57 25.59 17.85 -9.94
N GLY A 58 25.54 18.03 -11.27
CA GLY A 58 24.45 17.52 -12.10
C GLY A 58 24.28 16.01 -11.99
N VAL A 59 25.38 15.25 -12.07
CA VAL A 59 25.37 13.79 -11.90
C VAL A 59 24.84 13.39 -10.52
N ILE A 60 25.33 14.02 -9.44
CA ILE A 60 24.88 13.70 -8.07
C ILE A 60 23.37 13.93 -7.91
N VAL A 61 22.86 15.06 -8.39
CA VAL A 61 21.44 15.39 -8.25
C VAL A 61 20.56 14.44 -9.07
N VAL A 62 20.97 14.11 -10.29
CA VAL A 62 20.27 13.11 -11.12
C VAL A 62 20.31 11.74 -10.45
N SER A 63 21.43 11.32 -9.85
CA SER A 63 21.51 10.06 -9.11
C SER A 63 20.56 10.02 -7.92
N ILE A 64 20.47 11.10 -7.13
CA ILE A 64 19.52 11.21 -6.01
C ILE A 64 18.08 11.09 -6.51
N TRP A 65 17.75 11.79 -7.61
CA TRP A 65 16.41 11.72 -8.20
C TRP A 65 16.08 10.32 -8.70
N ILE A 66 17.00 9.63 -9.37
CA ILE A 66 16.83 8.24 -9.83
C ILE A 66 16.57 7.31 -8.64
N ILE A 67 17.34 7.46 -7.55
CA ILE A 67 17.14 6.65 -6.34
C ILE A 67 15.73 6.91 -5.79
N ALA A 68 15.33 8.17 -5.62
CA ALA A 68 13.99 8.50 -5.13
C ALA A 68 12.88 7.93 -6.02
N PHE A 69 13.01 8.06 -7.33
CA PHE A 69 12.08 7.52 -8.31
C PHE A 69 11.97 5.99 -8.23
N THR A 70 13.12 5.32 -8.13
CA THR A 70 13.18 3.85 -8.04
C THR A 70 12.56 3.35 -6.74
N THR A 71 12.85 4.02 -5.61
CA THR A 71 12.24 3.70 -4.32
C THR A 71 10.72 3.84 -4.36
N VAL A 72 10.20 4.92 -4.98
CA VAL A 72 8.75 5.09 -5.13
C VAL A 72 8.16 3.96 -5.97
N ILE A 73 8.73 3.62 -7.13
CA ILE A 73 8.23 2.51 -7.96
C ILE A 73 8.23 1.18 -7.19
N LEU A 74 9.33 0.83 -6.53
CA LEU A 74 9.47 -0.45 -5.84
C LEU A 74 8.49 -0.57 -4.67
N ASN A 75 8.33 0.49 -3.87
CA ASN A 75 7.38 0.51 -2.76
C ASN A 75 5.92 0.45 -3.24
N SER A 76 5.67 1.05 -4.40
CA SER A 76 4.36 1.17 -5.05
C SER A 76 3.91 -0.09 -5.78
N TRP A 77 4.86 -0.91 -6.24
CA TRP A 77 4.62 -2.05 -7.11
C TRP A 77 3.56 -3.01 -6.59
N THR A 78 3.65 -3.33 -5.30
CA THR A 78 2.73 -4.26 -4.64
C THR A 78 1.33 -3.67 -4.49
N SER A 79 1.19 -2.38 -4.16
CA SER A 79 -0.13 -1.70 -4.18
C SER A 79 -0.75 -1.71 -5.58
N TYR A 80 0.06 -1.46 -6.62
CA TYR A 80 -0.39 -1.46 -8.00
C TYR A 80 -0.92 -2.83 -8.45
N GLN A 81 -0.23 -3.91 -8.09
CA GLN A 81 -0.69 -5.27 -8.40
C GLN A 81 -2.07 -5.56 -7.79
N VAL A 82 -2.30 -5.11 -6.55
CA VAL A 82 -3.58 -5.26 -5.85
C VAL A 82 -4.68 -4.43 -6.51
N GLN A 83 -4.43 -3.16 -6.81
CA GLN A 83 -5.38 -2.31 -7.54
C GLN A 83 -5.76 -2.92 -8.90
N ASN A 84 -4.76 -3.37 -9.66
CA ASN A 84 -5.00 -3.98 -10.96
C ASN A 84 -5.83 -5.27 -10.85
N ALA A 85 -5.59 -6.09 -9.82
CA ALA A 85 -6.39 -7.29 -9.58
C ALA A 85 -7.85 -6.94 -9.21
N ILE A 86 -8.07 -5.86 -8.46
CA ILE A 86 -9.42 -5.35 -8.14
C ILE A 86 -10.11 -4.87 -9.42
N TRP A 87 -9.45 -4.06 -10.25
CA TRP A 87 -10.01 -3.59 -11.52
C TRP A 87 -10.28 -4.71 -12.52
N ALA A 88 -9.47 -5.77 -12.49
CA ALA A 88 -9.68 -6.97 -13.27
C ALA A 88 -10.79 -7.90 -12.70
N ASN A 89 -11.51 -7.48 -11.65
CA ASN A 89 -12.54 -8.25 -10.96
C ASN A 89 -12.05 -9.62 -10.45
N GLU A 90 -10.79 -9.72 -10.02
CA GLU A 90 -10.25 -10.95 -9.42
C GLU A 90 -10.63 -11.13 -7.94
N ALA A 91 -11.31 -10.14 -7.35
CA ALA A 91 -11.80 -10.21 -5.97
C ALA A 91 -12.89 -11.28 -5.83
N GLN A 92 -12.77 -12.09 -4.78
CA GLN A 92 -13.71 -13.14 -4.44
C GLN A 92 -14.50 -12.73 -3.21
N VAL A 93 -15.73 -13.25 -3.10
CA VAL A 93 -16.62 -13.01 -1.97
C VAL A 93 -16.95 -14.33 -1.31
N ILE A 94 -16.84 -14.39 0.01
CA ILE A 94 -17.27 -15.54 0.81
C ILE A 94 -18.08 -15.08 2.01
N SER A 95 -19.12 -15.82 2.34
CA SER A 95 -19.93 -15.59 3.54
C SER A 95 -19.92 -16.83 4.41
N GLY A 96 -19.93 -16.63 5.72
CA GLY A 96 -19.96 -17.70 6.70
C GLY A 96 -19.59 -17.20 8.08
N CYS A 97 -19.57 -18.11 9.05
CA CYS A 97 -19.19 -17.77 10.42
C CYS A 97 -17.73 -18.13 10.68
N ILE A 98 -17.06 -17.27 11.45
CA ILE A 98 -15.67 -17.41 11.80
C ILE A 98 -15.50 -18.67 12.66
N THR A 99 -14.56 -19.52 12.28
CA THR A 99 -14.15 -20.70 13.03
C THR A 99 -12.64 -20.73 13.20
N ASP A 100 -12.17 -21.49 14.20
CA ASP A 100 -10.75 -21.72 14.49
C ASP A 100 -9.90 -20.45 14.56
N HIS A 101 -10.47 -19.37 15.11
CA HIS A 101 -9.73 -18.13 15.37
C HIS A 101 -8.60 -18.37 16.37
N LYS A 102 -7.38 -18.05 15.95
CA LYS A 102 -6.14 -18.26 16.69
C LYS A 102 -5.26 -17.03 16.59
N THR A 103 -4.71 -16.63 17.73
CA THR A 103 -3.69 -15.58 17.84
C THR A 103 -2.35 -16.21 18.19
N VAL A 104 -1.33 -15.96 17.36
CA VAL A 104 0.04 -16.34 17.63
C VAL A 104 0.80 -15.10 18.08
N LYS A 105 1.26 -15.10 19.33
CA LYS A 105 2.07 -14.01 19.88
C LYS A 105 3.56 -14.31 19.63
N GLY A 106 4.18 -13.54 18.74
CA GLY A 106 5.62 -13.49 18.52
C GLY A 106 6.14 -12.05 18.62
N ASN A 107 7.14 -11.68 17.80
CA ASN A 107 7.56 -10.27 17.66
C ASN A 107 6.50 -9.39 16.97
N SER A 108 5.56 -10.00 16.27
CA SER A 108 4.36 -9.40 15.67
C SER A 108 3.16 -10.28 16.03
N ARG A 109 2.01 -9.67 16.31
CA ARG A 109 0.74 -10.38 16.54
C ARG A 109 0.22 -10.86 15.19
N GLU A 110 0.23 -12.17 14.98
CA GLU A 110 -0.40 -12.80 13.82
C GLU A 110 -1.71 -13.45 14.25
N GLU A 111 -2.76 -13.22 13.47
CA GLU A 111 -4.08 -13.81 13.68
C GLU A 111 -4.52 -14.58 12.45
N THR A 112 -5.11 -15.74 12.70
CA THR A 112 -5.65 -16.61 11.66
C THR A 112 -7.05 -17.04 12.04
N PHE A 113 -7.91 -17.21 11.04
CA PHE A 113 -9.26 -17.72 11.23
C PHE A 113 -9.76 -18.35 9.93
N PHE A 114 -10.89 -19.05 9.99
CA PHE A 114 -11.52 -19.68 8.84
C PHE A 114 -12.93 -19.14 8.63
N VAL A 115 -13.34 -19.00 7.37
CA VAL A 115 -14.74 -18.76 6.98
C VAL A 115 -15.07 -19.72 5.85
N SER A 116 -16.07 -20.57 6.04
CA SER A 116 -16.52 -21.55 5.03
C SER A 116 -15.36 -22.40 4.47
N GLY A 117 -14.43 -22.81 5.35
CA GLY A 117 -13.27 -23.62 5.00
C GLY A 117 -12.05 -22.86 4.44
N ILE A 118 -12.17 -21.55 4.19
CA ILE A 118 -11.07 -20.73 3.67
C ILE A 118 -10.31 -20.10 4.82
N LYS A 119 -8.99 -20.31 4.87
CA LYS A 119 -8.10 -19.74 5.88
C LYS A 119 -7.74 -18.29 5.54
N PHE A 120 -7.96 -17.39 6.48
CA PHE A 120 -7.53 -16.01 6.45
C PHE A 120 -6.41 -15.78 7.47
N ARG A 121 -5.54 -14.83 7.15
CA ARG A 121 -4.42 -14.43 8.00
C ARG A 121 -4.21 -12.92 7.91
N TYR A 122 -4.00 -12.29 9.06
CA TYR A 122 -3.62 -10.89 9.16
C TYR A 122 -2.66 -10.70 10.34
N ASN A 123 -1.93 -9.59 10.36
CA ASN A 123 -1.03 -9.25 11.47
C ASN A 123 -1.11 -7.74 11.77
N ASP A 124 -0.42 -7.33 12.83
CA ASP A 124 -0.32 -5.93 13.29
C ASP A 124 0.70 -5.07 12.53
N TYR A 125 1.45 -5.68 11.61
CA TYR A 125 2.47 -5.00 10.79
C TYR A 125 2.02 -4.76 9.34
N ALA A 126 0.91 -5.37 8.91
CA ALA A 126 0.46 -5.33 7.54
C ALA A 126 0.06 -3.91 7.13
N THR A 127 0.65 -3.46 6.02
CA THR A 127 0.37 -2.19 5.33
C THR A 127 -1.11 -2.02 5.01
N GLU A 128 -1.58 -0.77 4.98
CA GLU A 128 -2.96 -0.27 4.74
C GLU A 128 -3.78 -0.94 3.61
N ARG A 129 -3.13 -1.73 2.75
CA ARG A 129 -3.69 -2.42 1.59
C ARG A 129 -4.69 -3.52 1.92
N TYR A 130 -4.55 -4.17 3.07
CA TYR A 130 -5.40 -5.28 3.50
C TYR A 130 -5.84 -5.09 4.94
N PHE A 131 -6.82 -5.89 5.37
CA PHE A 131 -7.15 -5.98 6.79
C PHE A 131 -5.91 -6.35 7.62
N PHE A 132 -5.69 -5.58 8.68
CA PHE A 132 -4.59 -5.73 9.61
C PHE A 132 -5.11 -5.58 11.04
N ALA A 133 -4.35 -6.07 12.01
CA ALA A 133 -4.72 -5.99 13.42
C ALA A 133 -4.50 -4.54 13.91
N ASN A 134 -5.52 -3.69 13.74
CA ASN A 134 -5.57 -2.37 14.36
C ASN A 134 -6.32 -2.47 15.71
N ARG A 135 -5.86 -1.73 16.73
CA ARG A 135 -6.46 -1.68 18.08
C ARG A 135 -7.96 -1.30 18.07
N GLU A 136 -8.39 -0.54 17.07
CA GLU A 136 -9.81 -0.19 16.88
C GLU A 136 -10.69 -1.36 16.44
N HIS A 137 -10.08 -2.45 15.97
CA HIS A 137 -10.73 -3.58 15.31
C HIS A 137 -10.48 -4.93 16.04
N GLU A 138 -10.18 -4.91 17.34
CA GLU A 138 -9.75 -6.12 18.05
C GLU A 138 -10.88 -7.02 18.57
N THR A 139 -12.14 -6.55 18.60
CA THR A 139 -13.22 -7.28 19.29
C THR A 139 -14.20 -8.00 18.37
N PHE A 140 -14.21 -7.72 17.07
CA PHE A 140 -15.21 -8.28 16.16
C PHE A 140 -14.79 -9.61 15.53
N ILE A 141 -13.50 -9.81 15.28
CA ILE A 141 -13.00 -11.04 14.64
C ILE A 141 -12.86 -12.11 15.73
N GLN A 142 -13.90 -12.93 15.90
CA GLN A 142 -13.97 -13.98 16.91
C GLN A 142 -14.82 -15.15 16.43
N ASN A 143 -14.61 -16.33 17.02
CA ASN A 143 -15.38 -17.53 16.68
C ASN A 143 -16.89 -17.31 16.84
N GLY A 144 -17.67 -17.83 15.88
CA GLY A 144 -19.12 -17.70 15.85
C GLY A 144 -19.63 -16.41 15.19
N GLN A 145 -18.77 -15.42 14.94
CA GLN A 145 -19.18 -14.20 14.27
C GLN A 145 -19.37 -14.45 12.77
N CYS A 146 -20.56 -14.16 12.24
CA CYS A 146 -20.86 -14.33 10.83
C CYS A 146 -20.53 -13.06 10.04
N VAL A 147 -19.84 -13.26 8.92
CA VAL A 147 -19.23 -12.20 8.12
C VAL A 147 -19.38 -12.50 6.64
N THR A 148 -19.34 -11.45 5.84
CA THR A 148 -19.07 -11.52 4.41
C THR A 148 -17.72 -10.86 4.14
N ILE A 149 -16.82 -11.58 3.48
CA ILE A 149 -15.44 -11.16 3.23
C ILE A 149 -15.23 -11.02 1.73
N VAL A 150 -14.76 -9.85 1.32
CA VAL A 150 -14.18 -9.64 -0.02
C VAL A 150 -12.67 -9.77 0.09
N TYR A 151 -12.05 -10.65 -0.70
CA TYR A 151 -10.62 -10.95 -0.62
C TYR A 151 -10.00 -11.26 -1.97
N LEU A 152 -8.66 -11.24 -2.04
CA LEU A 152 -7.90 -11.69 -3.20
C LEU A 152 -7.14 -12.99 -2.90
N SER A 153 -7.51 -14.08 -3.56
CA SER A 153 -6.95 -15.42 -3.30
C SER A 153 -5.46 -15.53 -3.58
N LYS A 154 -4.99 -14.94 -4.70
CA LYS A 154 -3.58 -14.96 -5.13
C LYS A 154 -2.63 -14.25 -4.15
N TYR A 155 -3.14 -13.44 -3.23
CA TYR A 155 -2.34 -12.63 -2.32
C TYR A 155 -2.49 -13.10 -0.87
N GLY A 156 -2.43 -14.42 -0.66
CA GLY A 156 -2.53 -15.03 0.67
C GLY A 156 -3.91 -14.83 1.31
N ASN A 157 -4.97 -14.76 0.50
CA ASN A 157 -6.32 -14.39 0.90
C ASN A 157 -6.37 -13.00 1.57
N GLY A 158 -5.65 -12.03 1.00
CA GLY A 158 -5.65 -10.64 1.46
C GLY A 158 -7.06 -10.07 1.51
N ILE A 159 -7.51 -9.72 2.71
CA ILE A 159 -8.87 -9.24 2.97
C ILE A 159 -8.96 -7.76 2.57
N LEU A 160 -9.90 -7.47 1.68
CA LEU A 160 -10.17 -6.10 1.20
C LEU A 160 -11.36 -5.47 1.91
N LYS A 161 -12.36 -6.26 2.31
CA LYS A 161 -13.56 -5.76 3.01
C LYS A 161 -14.15 -6.85 3.90
N ILE A 162 -14.71 -6.45 5.04
CA ILE A 162 -15.47 -7.29 5.95
C ILE A 162 -16.79 -6.60 6.25
N ASP A 163 -17.91 -7.26 5.95
CA ASP A 163 -19.26 -6.85 6.32
C ASP A 163 -19.81 -7.76 7.42
N LYS A 164 -20.51 -7.16 8.38
CA LYS A 164 -21.29 -7.86 9.41
C LYS A 164 -22.54 -8.45 8.77
N VAL A 165 -22.90 -9.67 9.18
CA VAL A 165 -24.14 -10.36 8.79
C VAL A 165 -25.10 -10.38 9.98
#